data_AF-A0A7S3QJE3-F1
#
_entry.id   AF-A0A7S3QJE3-F1
#
_cell.length_a   1.000
_cell.length_b   1.000
_cell.length_c   1.000
_cell.angle_alpha   90.00
_cell.angle_beta   90.00
_cell.angle_gamma   90.00
#
_symmetry.space_group_name_H-M   'P 1'
#
loop_
_entity.id
_entity.type
_entity.pdbx_description
1 polymer ?
#
loop_
_entity_poly.entity_id
_entity_poly.type
_entity_poly.pdbx_seq_one_letter_code
_entity_poly.pdbx_strand_id
1 'polypeptide(L)'
;KMKKPTQKLAGTSIRWAQRRFSTLEKRSTRHQPPLPVRVALVSTSTALCTPIFPAIGFINASLRVIISDSNLRHKLNGTIGTIANIAFYYVLPYSYQYSSLLLPFAISNGICAGVGYATLDLVSGGPSSKIMKNPYITGGGIGAVTGLIAPHLLYGQLYTMMYGAEEISDVIHACTSISMFSQISCATGFVAGSIMYPILHYPIFGVEGVHWVGFAGVSLLLCFGTAIYIYSPEKQLPLEKGSFVRPSQVPLLDAIIRYDVNAKNFRTFSISTNEWVGPCNLIETCKLTAEEVRNYQSSRFSRKRYTFDNQVLALLSSWDSNVVTAFPDNLVTVKGEKELQHIEDIFFRTDLVVDFIMERNGTNHIPFNDRADMLLQYGRSISKKKLAQRIKATEATSTGVELLFILRDYCENKPLLLKQNDNIPSIDFLEKWVRKRAPGIILYKKDESFSGLRLTGESVESQLDLLMWKSRNFEEVHDHWVRLNNAKKERHIAHVAAIASGVLASLAAITFNKSI
;
A
#
# COMPACT_ATOMS: atom_id res chain seq x y z
N LYS A 1 57.39 36.95 6.59
CA LYS A 1 56.13 37.45 7.20
C LYS A 1 54.99 37.32 6.20
N MET A 2 54.25 36.20 6.22
CA MET A 2 53.06 36.02 5.36
C MET A 2 51.86 36.74 5.99
N LYS A 3 51.22 37.65 5.24
CA LYS A 3 49.90 38.23 5.59
C LYS A 3 48.82 37.47 4.80
N LYS A 4 47.93 36.78 5.52
CA LYS A 4 46.67 36.23 4.97
C LYS A 4 45.67 37.38 4.68
N PRO A 5 44.94 37.37 3.55
CA PRO A 5 43.77 38.22 3.38
C PRO A 5 42.49 37.53 3.89
N THR A 6 41.97 38.10 4.99
CA THR A 6 40.59 38.56 5.20
C THR A 6 39.39 37.70 4.80
N GLN A 7 38.88 36.95 5.79
CA GLN A 7 37.52 36.43 5.99
C GLN A 7 36.42 37.51 6.22
N LYS A 8 36.54 38.72 5.65
CA LYS A 8 35.69 39.88 6.03
C LYS A 8 34.45 40.14 5.17
N LEU A 9 34.20 39.36 4.11
CA LEU A 9 33.11 39.61 3.16
C LEU A 9 31.79 38.87 3.47
N ALA A 10 31.79 37.83 4.30
CA ALA A 10 30.57 37.09 4.63
C ALA A 10 29.70 37.78 5.69
N GLY A 11 30.29 38.50 6.64
CA GLY A 11 29.58 39.12 7.76
C GLY A 11 28.79 40.39 7.41
N THR A 12 29.15 41.10 6.34
CA THR A 12 28.45 42.31 5.89
C THR A 12 27.16 42.00 5.16
N SER A 13 27.12 40.92 4.36
CA SER A 13 25.91 40.45 3.66
C SER A 13 24.80 40.05 4.64
N ILE A 14 25.14 39.26 5.68
CA ILE A 14 24.18 38.76 6.67
C ILE A 14 23.61 39.91 7.53
N ARG A 15 24.46 40.87 7.95
CA ARG A 15 24.01 42.06 8.69
C ARG A 15 23.14 43.00 7.86
N TRP A 16 23.39 43.11 6.55
CA TRP A 16 22.56 43.90 5.63
C TRP A 16 21.18 43.28 5.44
N ALA A 17 21.12 41.95 5.28
CA ALA A 17 19.87 41.21 5.22
C ALA A 17 19.07 41.36 6.54
N GLN A 18 19.70 41.10 7.70
CA GLN A 18 19.04 41.23 9.01
C GLN A 18 18.51 42.65 9.29
N ARG A 19 19.28 43.70 8.96
CA ARG A 19 18.80 45.08 9.10
C ARG A 19 17.61 45.37 8.20
N ARG A 20 17.62 44.92 6.93
CA ARG A 20 16.47 45.08 6.02
C ARG A 20 15.23 44.35 6.51
N PHE A 21 15.36 43.12 6.99
CA PHE A 21 14.24 42.36 7.56
C PHE A 21 13.63 43.08 8.78
N SER A 22 14.46 43.59 9.70
CA SER A 22 13.98 44.34 10.87
C SER A 22 13.29 45.68 10.51
N THR A 23 13.71 46.34 9.42
CA THR A 23 13.04 47.56 8.92
C THR A 23 11.76 47.28 8.13
N LEU A 24 11.63 46.10 7.52
CA LEU A 24 10.40 45.66 6.84
C LEU A 24 9.30 45.31 7.85
N GLU A 25 9.67 44.77 9.01
CA GLU A 25 8.76 44.47 10.12
C GLU A 25 8.14 45.77 10.68
N LYS A 26 8.91 46.86 10.76
CA LYS A 26 8.43 48.19 11.18
C LYS A 26 7.55 48.93 10.16
N ARG A 27 7.40 48.42 8.93
CA ARG A 27 6.56 49.02 7.87
C ARG A 27 5.26 48.25 7.60
N SER A 28 4.97 47.17 8.34
CA SER A 28 3.65 46.55 8.31
C SER A 28 2.66 47.51 8.94
N THR A 29 1.90 48.23 8.10
CA THR A 29 0.64 48.80 8.54
C THR A 29 -0.25 47.63 8.98
N ARG A 30 -1.12 47.82 9.98
CA ARG A 30 -2.05 46.77 10.48
C ARG A 30 -2.85 46.05 9.37
N HIS A 31 -2.92 46.67 8.19
CA HIS A 31 -3.69 46.22 7.03
C HIS A 31 -2.86 45.46 5.99
N GLN A 32 -1.54 45.63 5.97
CA GLN A 32 -0.68 45.04 4.94
C GLN A 32 0.03 43.78 5.47
N PRO A 33 -0.17 42.61 4.81
CA PRO A 33 0.47 41.37 5.24
C PRO A 33 1.98 41.42 5.05
N PRO A 34 2.76 40.75 5.91
CA PRO A 34 4.22 40.69 5.79
C PRO A 34 4.65 39.94 4.53
N LEU A 35 5.87 40.22 4.05
CA LEU A 35 6.41 39.63 2.80
C LEU A 35 6.27 38.10 2.71
N PRO A 36 6.60 37.31 3.76
CA PRO A 36 6.44 35.86 3.70
C PRO A 36 5.00 35.40 3.40
N VAL A 37 4.00 36.11 3.94
CA VAL A 37 2.58 35.81 3.71
C VAL A 37 2.18 36.14 2.27
N ARG A 38 2.68 37.27 1.73
CA ARG A 38 2.43 37.64 0.32
C ARG A 38 3.06 36.64 -0.65
N VAL A 39 4.30 36.22 -0.38
CA VAL A 39 4.99 35.18 -1.15
C VAL A 39 4.21 33.87 -1.08
N ALA A 40 3.80 33.44 0.11
CA ALA A 40 3.01 32.22 0.28
C ALA A 40 1.67 32.29 -0.47
N LEU A 41 0.98 33.44 -0.46
CA LEU A 41 -0.25 33.66 -1.23
C LEU A 41 0.00 33.49 -2.73
N VAL A 42 1.01 34.17 -3.28
CA VAL A 42 1.35 34.03 -4.70
C VAL A 42 1.71 32.58 -5.03
N SER A 43 2.58 31.96 -4.25
CA SER A 43 2.99 30.56 -4.46
C SER A 43 1.82 29.59 -4.42
N THR A 44 0.99 29.65 -3.38
CA THR A 44 -0.12 28.71 -3.18
C THR A 44 -1.24 28.94 -4.20
N SER A 45 -1.55 30.19 -4.55
CA SER A 45 -2.53 30.48 -5.60
C SER A 45 -2.04 30.05 -6.99
N THR A 46 -0.76 30.24 -7.30
CA THR A 46 -0.19 29.74 -8.57
C THR A 46 -0.21 28.22 -8.63
N ALA A 47 0.17 27.55 -7.54
CA ALA A 47 0.08 26.10 -7.43
C ALA A 47 -1.37 25.63 -7.61
N LEU A 48 -2.33 26.23 -6.89
CA LEU A 48 -3.75 25.92 -6.97
C LEU A 48 -4.31 26.05 -8.39
N CYS A 49 -3.94 27.11 -9.12
CA CYS A 49 -4.42 27.35 -10.47
C CYS A 49 -3.63 26.59 -11.55
N THR A 50 -2.60 25.83 -11.18
CA THR A 50 -1.80 25.05 -12.13
C THR A 50 -2.60 24.04 -12.96
N PRO A 51 -3.74 23.45 -12.54
CA PRO A 51 -4.52 22.59 -13.44
C PRO A 51 -5.26 23.37 -14.55
N ILE A 52 -5.49 24.67 -14.36
CA ILE A 52 -6.34 25.51 -15.23
C ILE A 52 -5.58 25.97 -16.47
N PHE A 53 -4.36 26.45 -16.31
CA PHE A 53 -3.60 27.14 -17.37
C PHE A 53 -2.90 26.23 -18.40
N PRO A 54 -2.37 25.05 -18.03
CA PRO A 54 -1.81 24.08 -18.97
C PRO A 54 -2.84 23.56 -19.96
N ALA A 55 -4.13 23.48 -19.62
CA ALA A 55 -5.16 23.02 -20.56
C ALA A 55 -5.18 23.86 -21.85
N ILE A 56 -5.12 25.20 -21.71
CA ILE A 56 -5.12 26.13 -22.84
C ILE A 56 -3.79 26.06 -23.61
N GLY A 57 -2.66 26.04 -22.89
CA GLY A 57 -1.33 25.93 -23.49
C GLY A 57 -1.12 24.60 -24.24
N PHE A 58 -1.59 23.49 -23.68
CA PHE A 58 -1.52 22.15 -24.24
C PHE A 58 -2.37 22.01 -25.49
N ILE A 59 -3.61 22.53 -25.50
CA ILE A 59 -4.43 22.52 -26.71
C ILE A 59 -3.77 23.36 -27.81
N ASN A 60 -3.28 24.56 -27.47
CA ASN A 60 -2.61 25.42 -28.45
C ASN A 60 -1.32 24.77 -29.00
N ALA A 61 -0.54 24.08 -28.16
CA ALA A 61 0.63 23.31 -28.58
C ALA A 61 0.23 22.12 -29.46
N SER A 62 -0.79 21.35 -29.06
CA SER A 62 -1.27 20.18 -29.81
C SER A 62 -1.82 20.56 -31.19
N LEU A 63 -2.60 21.65 -31.28
CA LEU A 63 -3.11 22.17 -32.55
C LEU A 63 -1.98 22.64 -33.49
N ARG A 64 -0.89 23.19 -32.94
CA ARG A 64 0.22 23.73 -33.72
C ARG A 64 1.28 22.70 -34.11
N VAL A 65 1.51 21.72 -33.24
CA VAL A 65 2.63 20.77 -33.36
C VAL A 65 2.15 19.39 -33.83
N ILE A 66 1.00 18.91 -33.36
CA ILE A 66 0.56 17.52 -33.56
C ILE A 66 -0.39 17.37 -34.76
N ILE A 67 -1.31 18.32 -34.98
CA ILE A 67 -2.26 18.24 -36.10
C ILE A 67 -1.56 18.60 -37.41
N SER A 68 -1.26 17.60 -38.24
CA SER A 68 -0.62 17.76 -39.55
C SER A 68 -1.51 18.41 -40.63
N ASP A 69 -2.84 18.28 -40.53
CA ASP A 69 -3.79 18.87 -41.48
C ASP A 69 -3.87 20.41 -41.32
N SER A 70 -3.38 21.13 -42.34
CA SER A 70 -3.37 22.59 -42.40
C SER A 70 -4.76 23.21 -42.43
N ASN A 71 -5.75 22.54 -43.03
CA ASN A 71 -7.13 23.04 -43.13
C ASN A 71 -7.85 22.93 -41.79
N LEU A 72 -7.67 21.80 -41.09
CA LEU A 72 -8.17 21.62 -39.73
C LEU A 72 -7.50 22.60 -38.77
N ARG A 73 -6.18 22.79 -38.89
CA ARG A 73 -5.41 23.77 -38.12
C ARG A 73 -5.92 25.20 -38.33
N HIS A 74 -6.25 25.60 -39.57
CA HIS A 74 -6.80 26.93 -39.85
C HIS A 74 -8.21 27.12 -39.28
N LYS A 75 -9.08 26.12 -39.39
CA LYS A 75 -10.45 26.16 -38.84
C LYS A 75 -10.44 26.27 -37.31
N LEU A 76 -9.49 25.60 -36.64
CA LEU A 76 -9.37 25.62 -35.18
C LEU A 76 -8.60 26.85 -34.65
N ASN A 77 -7.62 27.36 -35.40
CA ASN A 77 -6.89 28.60 -35.05
C ASN A 77 -7.78 29.85 -35.08
N GLY A 78 -8.88 29.85 -35.83
CA GLY A 78 -9.75 31.02 -36.03
C GLY A 78 -10.71 31.35 -34.89
N THR A 79 -10.86 30.49 -33.88
CA THR A 79 -11.84 30.71 -32.80
C THR A 79 -11.22 30.43 -31.43
N ILE A 80 -10.75 31.49 -30.78
CA ILE A 80 -10.35 31.47 -29.35
C ILE A 80 -11.45 30.83 -28.49
N GLY A 81 -12.72 31.03 -28.86
CA GLY A 81 -13.87 30.38 -28.23
C GLY A 81 -13.84 28.85 -28.32
N THR A 82 -13.35 28.26 -29.41
CA THR A 82 -13.23 26.79 -29.57
C THR A 82 -12.10 26.24 -28.72
N ILE A 83 -10.94 26.91 -28.68
CA ILE A 83 -9.81 26.51 -27.82
C ILE A 83 -10.21 26.60 -26.35
N ALA A 84 -10.87 27.69 -25.96
CA ALA A 84 -11.40 27.86 -24.60
C ALA A 84 -12.45 26.78 -24.29
N ASN A 85 -13.39 26.50 -25.20
CA ASN A 85 -14.41 25.47 -25.01
C ASN A 85 -13.77 24.08 -24.80
N ILE A 86 -12.81 23.68 -25.64
CA ILE A 86 -12.07 22.42 -25.47
C ILE A 86 -11.30 22.41 -24.13
N ALA A 87 -10.65 23.53 -23.78
CA ALA A 87 -9.91 23.65 -22.53
C ALA A 87 -10.81 23.47 -21.31
N PHE A 88 -11.92 24.20 -21.24
CA PHE A 88 -12.79 24.26 -20.06
C PHE A 88 -13.77 23.09 -19.96
N TYR A 89 -14.35 22.63 -21.07
CA TYR A 89 -15.35 21.56 -21.03
C TYR A 89 -14.77 20.15 -21.14
N TYR A 90 -13.60 20.00 -21.79
CA TYR A 90 -13.02 18.69 -22.02
C TYR A 90 -11.73 18.48 -21.23
N VAL A 91 -10.73 19.35 -21.36
CA VAL A 91 -9.40 19.10 -20.76
C VAL A 91 -9.37 19.39 -19.25
N LEU A 92 -10.06 20.44 -18.80
CA LEU A 92 -10.03 20.86 -17.41
C LEU A 92 -10.62 19.82 -16.44
N PRO A 93 -11.78 19.19 -16.71
CA PRO A 93 -12.31 18.13 -15.86
C PRO A 93 -11.33 16.96 -15.70
N TYR A 94 -10.69 16.51 -16.80
CA TYR A 94 -9.66 15.49 -16.73
C TYR A 94 -8.43 15.96 -15.96
N SER A 95 -7.99 17.21 -16.14
CA SER A 95 -6.85 17.77 -15.40
C SER A 95 -7.08 17.75 -13.88
N TYR A 96 -8.33 17.91 -13.42
CA TYR A 96 -8.70 17.74 -12.02
C TYR A 96 -8.77 16.28 -11.58
N GLN A 97 -9.20 15.37 -12.45
CA GLN A 97 -9.19 13.92 -12.18
C GLN A 97 -7.75 13.41 -11.99
N TYR A 98 -6.82 13.85 -12.83
CA TYR A 98 -5.39 13.50 -12.77
C TYR A 98 -4.55 14.50 -11.99
N SER A 99 -5.16 15.34 -11.16
CA SER A 99 -4.48 16.44 -10.48
C SER A 99 -3.27 15.98 -9.66
N SER A 100 -3.35 14.81 -9.02
CA SER A 100 -2.23 14.23 -8.26
C SER A 100 -0.96 14.04 -9.12
N LEU A 101 -1.07 13.79 -10.43
CA LEU A 101 0.08 13.75 -11.35
C LEU A 101 0.67 15.14 -11.65
N LEU A 102 -0.15 16.19 -11.49
CA LEU A 102 0.24 17.58 -11.74
C LEU A 102 0.88 18.25 -10.52
N LEU A 103 0.94 17.56 -9.37
CA LEU A 103 1.48 18.11 -8.13
C LEU A 103 2.94 18.60 -8.28
N PRO A 104 3.88 17.87 -8.93
CA PRO A 104 5.23 18.39 -9.16
C PRO A 104 5.25 19.67 -9.98
N PHE A 105 4.37 19.81 -10.97
CA PHE A 105 4.23 21.03 -11.77
C PHE A 105 3.67 22.18 -10.92
N ALA A 106 2.68 21.90 -10.07
CA ALA A 106 2.08 22.89 -9.18
C ALA A 106 3.09 23.44 -8.18
N ILE A 107 3.88 22.57 -7.55
CA ILE A 107 4.96 22.97 -6.64
C ILE A 107 6.02 23.77 -7.40
N SER A 108 6.46 23.30 -8.56
CA SER A 108 7.43 24.03 -9.40
C SER A 108 6.97 25.44 -9.74
N ASN A 109 5.73 25.59 -10.20
CA ASN A 109 5.15 26.88 -10.54
C ASN A 109 4.99 27.78 -9.31
N GLY A 110 4.54 27.21 -8.18
CA GLY A 110 4.43 27.93 -6.92
C GLY A 110 5.76 28.45 -6.39
N ILE A 111 6.84 27.65 -6.48
CA ILE A 111 8.20 28.06 -6.11
C ILE A 111 8.66 29.20 -7.02
N CYS A 112 8.59 29.03 -8.35
CA CYS A 112 9.03 30.05 -9.30
C CYS A 112 8.26 31.36 -9.14
N ALA A 113 6.93 31.32 -9.00
CA ALA A 113 6.11 32.51 -8.84
C ALA A 113 6.37 33.21 -7.50
N GLY A 114 6.53 32.45 -6.42
CA GLY A 114 6.87 32.99 -5.11
C GLY A 114 8.24 33.67 -5.08
N VAL A 115 9.25 33.02 -5.65
CA VAL A 115 10.61 33.59 -5.76
C VAL A 115 10.61 34.82 -6.67
N GLY A 116 9.90 34.75 -7.81
CA GLY A 116 9.73 35.89 -8.72
C GLY A 116 9.08 37.09 -8.02
N TYR A 117 8.01 36.84 -7.27
CA TYR A 117 7.33 37.87 -6.47
C TYR A 117 8.25 38.44 -5.39
N ALA A 118 8.90 37.58 -4.59
CA ALA A 118 9.80 38.01 -3.53
C ALA A 118 10.92 38.90 -4.06
N THR A 119 11.52 38.50 -5.18
CA THR A 119 12.58 39.26 -5.86
C THR A 119 12.06 40.62 -6.31
N LEU A 120 10.91 40.66 -6.98
CA LEU A 120 10.34 41.90 -7.49
C LEU A 120 9.91 42.86 -6.38
N ASP A 121 9.32 42.35 -5.29
CA ASP A 121 8.92 43.13 -4.11
C ASP A 121 10.16 43.77 -3.43
N LEU A 122 11.22 42.97 -3.21
CA LEU A 122 12.47 43.44 -2.61
C LEU A 122 13.21 44.47 -3.47
N VAL A 123 13.23 44.29 -4.78
CA VAL A 123 13.88 45.23 -5.73
C VAL A 123 13.07 46.52 -5.85
N SER A 124 11.73 46.42 -5.87
CA SER A 124 10.85 47.57 -6.03
C SER A 124 10.61 48.34 -4.71
N GLY A 125 11.14 47.84 -3.59
CA GLY A 125 11.07 48.50 -2.28
C GLY A 125 9.71 48.35 -1.57
N GLY A 126 8.92 47.33 -1.93
CA GLY A 126 7.58 47.10 -1.39
C GLY A 126 6.50 46.95 -2.48
N PRO A 127 5.33 46.39 -2.12
CA PRO A 127 4.21 46.22 -3.05
C PRO A 127 3.58 47.56 -3.43
N SER A 128 3.75 48.64 -2.65
CA SER A 128 3.17 49.95 -2.96
C SER A 128 3.82 50.69 -4.14
N SER A 129 4.92 50.16 -4.69
CA SER A 129 5.65 50.75 -5.82
C SER A 129 4.84 50.74 -7.13
N LYS A 130 5.16 51.67 -8.04
CA LYS A 130 4.48 51.75 -9.36
C LYS A 130 4.64 50.48 -10.20
N ILE A 131 5.78 49.81 -10.07
CA ILE A 131 6.09 48.55 -10.76
C ILE A 131 5.18 47.44 -10.24
N MET A 132 5.11 47.29 -8.91
CA MET A 132 4.31 46.27 -8.25
C MET A 132 2.81 46.43 -8.50
N LYS A 133 2.33 47.66 -8.74
CA LYS A 133 0.93 47.97 -9.07
C LYS A 133 0.53 47.64 -10.52
N ASN A 134 1.49 47.46 -11.43
CA ASN A 134 1.18 47.21 -12.83
C ASN A 134 0.92 45.70 -13.05
N PRO A 135 -0.30 45.30 -13.47
CA PRO A 135 -0.68 43.90 -13.63
C PRO A 135 0.12 43.18 -14.72
N TYR A 136 0.53 43.89 -15.78
CA TYR A 136 1.29 43.29 -16.88
C TYR A 136 2.76 43.07 -16.52
N ILE A 137 3.33 43.98 -15.73
CA ILE A 137 4.73 43.88 -15.30
C ILE A 137 4.86 42.87 -14.16
N THR A 138 4.02 43.01 -13.13
CA THR A 138 4.10 42.15 -11.94
C THR A 138 3.43 40.81 -12.19
N GLY A 139 2.13 40.80 -12.53
CA GLY A 139 1.42 39.57 -12.85
C GLY A 139 1.99 38.89 -14.09
N GLY A 140 1.95 39.57 -15.23
CA GLY A 140 2.42 39.04 -16.50
C GLY A 140 3.91 38.68 -16.50
N GLY A 141 4.77 39.54 -15.95
CA GLY A 141 6.22 39.27 -15.87
C GLY A 141 6.55 38.06 -14.99
N ILE A 142 5.99 37.96 -13.78
CA ILE A 142 6.21 36.79 -12.91
C ILE A 142 5.67 35.51 -13.57
N GLY A 143 4.50 35.59 -14.21
CA GLY A 143 3.91 34.48 -14.94
C GLY A 143 4.77 34.01 -16.11
N ALA A 144 5.30 34.94 -16.91
CA ALA A 144 6.20 34.65 -18.03
C ALA A 144 7.49 33.96 -17.56
N VAL A 145 8.10 34.49 -16.50
CA VAL A 145 9.30 33.92 -15.88
C VAL A 145 9.00 32.53 -15.32
N THR A 146 7.84 32.33 -14.69
CA THR A 146 7.42 31.02 -14.19
C THR A 146 7.26 30.01 -15.32
N GLY A 147 6.57 30.39 -16.41
CA GLY A 147 6.40 29.56 -17.60
C GLY A 147 7.70 29.29 -18.36
N LEU A 148 8.76 30.07 -18.13
CA LEU A 148 10.09 29.83 -18.67
C LEU A 148 10.94 28.94 -17.75
N ILE A 149 11.01 29.26 -16.45
CA ILE A 149 11.95 28.62 -15.53
C ILE A 149 11.44 27.28 -15.04
N ALA A 150 10.17 27.20 -14.63
CA ALA A 150 9.63 26.00 -13.98
C ALA A 150 9.71 24.75 -14.89
N PRO A 151 9.33 24.82 -16.19
CA PRO A 151 9.43 23.65 -17.06
C PRO A 151 10.85 23.18 -17.30
N HIS A 152 11.79 24.12 -17.46
CA HIS A 152 13.17 23.81 -17.83
C HIS A 152 14.01 23.30 -16.66
N LEU A 153 13.78 23.84 -15.45
CA LEU A 153 14.64 23.57 -14.31
C LEU A 153 13.99 22.69 -13.24
N LEU A 154 12.67 22.79 -13.04
CA LEU A 154 12.02 22.21 -11.85
C LEU A 154 11.10 21.03 -12.16
N TYR A 155 10.41 21.03 -13.29
CA TYR A 155 9.40 20.01 -13.60
C TYR A 155 9.95 18.59 -13.54
N GLY A 156 11.01 18.29 -14.29
CA GLY A 156 11.65 16.97 -14.30
C GLY A 156 12.24 16.61 -12.94
N GLN A 157 12.99 17.53 -12.32
CA GLN A 157 13.63 17.32 -11.02
C GLN A 157 12.62 16.99 -9.91
N LEU A 158 11.51 17.72 -9.82
CA LEU A 158 10.47 17.43 -8.83
C LEU A 158 9.71 16.15 -9.16
N TYR A 159 9.57 15.79 -10.45
CA TYR A 159 8.97 14.51 -10.83
C TYR A 159 9.82 13.32 -10.36
N THR A 160 11.13 13.38 -10.58
CA THR A 160 12.08 12.38 -10.08
C THR A 160 12.14 12.39 -8.56
N MET A 161 12.20 13.56 -7.91
CA MET A 161 12.28 13.66 -6.45
C MET A 161 11.02 13.12 -5.75
N MET A 162 9.84 13.38 -6.30
CA MET A 162 8.57 12.99 -5.67
C MET A 162 8.12 11.59 -6.04
N TYR A 163 8.38 11.15 -7.28
CA TYR A 163 7.85 9.90 -7.83
C TYR A 163 8.90 8.96 -8.39
N GLY A 164 10.19 9.28 -8.34
CA GLY A 164 11.26 8.41 -8.81
C GLY A 164 11.20 8.11 -10.31
N ALA A 165 10.46 8.95 -11.06
CA ALA A 165 10.19 8.76 -12.47
C ALA A 165 11.21 9.55 -13.32
N GLU A 166 12.40 8.97 -13.48
CA GLU A 166 13.52 9.49 -14.27
C GLU A 166 13.25 9.55 -15.78
N GLU A 167 12.65 8.51 -16.37
CA GLU A 167 12.31 8.47 -17.80
C GLU A 167 11.30 9.58 -18.14
N ILE A 168 10.34 9.85 -17.25
CA ILE A 168 9.39 10.95 -17.43
C ILE A 168 10.09 12.30 -17.33
N SER A 169 11.04 12.46 -16.41
CA SER A 169 11.88 13.66 -16.33
C SER A 169 12.63 13.90 -17.65
N ASP A 170 13.21 12.85 -18.23
CA ASP A 170 13.89 12.94 -19.53
C ASP A 170 12.94 13.34 -20.66
N VAL A 171 11.72 12.79 -20.67
CA VAL A 171 10.67 13.18 -21.64
C VAL A 171 10.29 14.66 -21.45
N ILE A 172 10.14 15.14 -20.22
CA ILE A 172 9.87 16.56 -19.94
C ILE A 172 11.01 17.43 -20.46
N HIS A 173 12.27 17.04 -20.21
CA HIS A 173 13.44 17.75 -20.74
C HIS A 173 13.47 17.75 -22.27
N ALA A 174 13.16 16.63 -22.91
CA ALA A 174 13.05 16.54 -24.36
C ALA A 174 11.94 17.47 -24.90
N CYS A 175 10.76 17.50 -24.28
CA CYS A 175 9.67 18.38 -24.69
C CYS A 175 10.01 19.86 -24.50
N THR A 176 10.68 20.22 -23.41
CA THR A 176 11.06 21.61 -23.11
C THR A 176 12.19 22.12 -24.00
N SER A 177 13.01 21.22 -24.55
CA SER A 177 14.04 21.56 -25.54
C SER A 177 13.47 22.08 -26.87
N ILE A 178 12.17 21.85 -27.15
CA ILE A 178 11.49 22.38 -28.33
C ILE A 178 11.28 23.89 -28.18
N SER A 179 11.85 24.68 -29.09
CA SER A 179 11.80 26.15 -29.03
C SER A 179 10.39 26.73 -28.93
N MET A 180 9.42 26.14 -29.65
CA MET A 180 8.01 26.53 -29.57
C MET A 180 7.38 26.25 -28.21
N PHE A 181 7.80 25.19 -27.50
CA PHE A 181 7.25 24.89 -26.18
C PHE A 181 7.56 26.02 -25.19
N SER A 182 8.79 26.52 -25.21
CA SER A 182 9.22 27.65 -24.36
C SER A 182 8.43 28.92 -24.65
N GLN A 183 8.18 29.22 -25.92
CA GLN A 183 7.39 30.39 -26.33
C GLN A 183 5.94 30.27 -25.87
N ILE A 184 5.32 29.12 -26.07
CA ILE A 184 3.93 28.85 -25.65
C ILE A 184 3.82 28.92 -24.14
N SER A 185 4.72 28.24 -23.41
CA SER A 185 4.71 28.22 -21.94
C SER A 185 4.91 29.61 -21.35
N CYS A 186 5.85 30.40 -21.88
CA CYS A 186 6.07 31.79 -21.45
C CYS A 186 4.83 32.67 -21.73
N ALA A 187 4.24 32.58 -22.92
CA ALA A 187 3.05 33.35 -23.28
C ALA A 187 1.82 32.96 -22.43
N THR A 188 1.59 31.66 -22.22
CA THR A 188 0.54 31.16 -21.34
C THR A 188 0.77 31.61 -19.89
N GLY A 189 2.02 31.54 -19.41
CA GLY A 189 2.41 32.05 -18.10
C GLY A 189 2.13 33.55 -17.96
N PHE A 190 2.47 34.36 -18.96
CA PHE A 190 2.19 35.80 -18.98
C PHE A 190 0.70 36.10 -18.84
N VAL A 191 -0.13 35.42 -19.64
CA VAL A 191 -1.59 35.60 -19.60
C VAL A 191 -2.15 35.14 -18.26
N ALA A 192 -1.73 33.97 -17.78
CA ALA A 192 -2.15 33.43 -16.48
C ALA A 192 -1.82 34.39 -15.33
N GLY A 193 -0.59 34.91 -15.30
CA GLY A 193 -0.15 35.87 -14.28
C GLY A 193 -0.91 37.19 -14.35
N SER A 194 -1.20 37.69 -15.56
CA SER A 194 -1.99 38.91 -15.77
C SER A 194 -3.43 38.75 -15.27
N ILE A 195 -4.03 37.56 -15.44
CA ILE A 195 -5.39 37.24 -14.95
C ILE A 195 -5.41 37.00 -13.44
N MET A 196 -4.39 36.34 -12.89
CA MET A 196 -4.31 36.06 -11.45
C MET A 196 -4.05 37.32 -10.62
N TYR A 197 -3.32 38.30 -11.17
CA TYR A 197 -2.91 39.48 -10.42
C TYR A 197 -4.09 40.26 -9.79
N PRO A 198 -5.18 40.60 -10.51
CA PRO A 198 -6.35 41.23 -9.91
C PRO A 198 -6.97 40.46 -8.74
N ILE A 199 -6.97 39.13 -8.81
CA ILE A 199 -7.52 38.25 -7.77
C ILE A 199 -6.67 38.33 -6.50
N LEU A 200 -5.34 38.38 -6.66
CA LEU A 200 -4.39 38.44 -5.55
C LEU A 200 -4.09 39.86 -5.07
N HIS A 201 -4.53 40.88 -5.80
CA HIS A 201 -4.23 42.28 -5.47
C HIS A 201 -4.66 42.63 -4.03
N TYR A 202 -5.92 42.40 -3.66
CA TYR A 202 -6.38 42.76 -2.31
C TYR A 202 -5.71 41.94 -1.20
N PRO A 203 -5.58 40.60 -1.32
CA PRO A 203 -4.85 39.81 -0.32
C PRO A 203 -3.38 40.20 -0.16
N ILE A 204 -2.74 40.74 -1.20
CA ILE A 204 -1.33 41.14 -1.18
C ILE A 204 -1.14 42.56 -0.62
N PHE A 205 -1.97 43.50 -1.06
CA PHE A 205 -1.83 44.91 -0.73
C PHE A 205 -2.53 45.28 0.58
N GLY A 206 -3.46 44.45 1.04
CA GLY A 206 -4.31 44.75 2.19
C GLY A 206 -5.52 45.60 1.80
N VAL A 207 -6.52 45.60 2.67
CA VAL A 207 -7.71 46.46 2.57
C VAL A 207 -7.71 47.36 3.81
N GLU A 208 -7.88 48.66 3.60
CA GLU A 208 -7.96 49.62 4.69
C GLU A 208 -9.11 49.25 5.64
N GLY A 209 -8.86 49.32 6.96
CA GLY A 209 -9.83 48.91 7.97
C GLY A 209 -9.89 47.39 8.26
N VAL A 210 -9.31 46.54 7.41
CA VAL A 210 -9.30 45.08 7.62
C VAL A 210 -7.94 44.63 8.15
N HIS A 211 -7.91 43.81 9.20
CA HIS A 211 -6.65 43.22 9.67
C HIS A 211 -6.18 42.14 8.70
N TRP A 212 -4.93 42.21 8.26
CA TRP A 212 -4.44 41.31 7.20
C TRP A 212 -4.60 39.82 7.56
N VAL A 213 -4.45 39.45 8.83
CA VAL A 213 -4.62 38.06 9.31
C VAL A 213 -6.00 37.51 8.93
N GLY A 214 -7.07 38.29 9.09
CA GLY A 214 -8.43 37.85 8.78
C GLY A 214 -8.68 37.66 7.30
N PHE A 215 -8.09 38.50 6.45
CA PHE A 215 -8.32 38.44 5.01
C PHE A 215 -7.27 37.60 4.28
N ALA A 216 -6.01 38.02 4.31
CA ALA A 216 -4.89 37.32 3.68
C ALA A 216 -4.63 35.94 4.33
N GLY A 217 -4.78 35.82 5.65
CA GLY A 217 -4.62 34.54 6.34
C GLY A 217 -5.71 33.53 5.97
N VAL A 218 -6.98 33.95 5.90
CA VAL A 218 -8.08 33.10 5.45
C VAL A 218 -7.93 32.74 3.97
N SER A 219 -7.57 33.69 3.10
CA SER A 219 -7.29 33.40 1.69
C SER A 219 -6.18 32.37 1.54
N LEU A 220 -5.08 32.50 2.32
CA LEU A 220 -3.98 31.54 2.29
C LEU A 220 -4.43 30.15 2.77
N LEU A 221 -5.17 30.09 3.87
CA LEU A 221 -5.72 28.84 4.40
C LEU A 221 -6.64 28.15 3.37
N LEU A 222 -7.52 28.92 2.73
CA LEU A 222 -8.42 28.41 1.70
C LEU A 222 -7.65 27.92 0.48
N CYS A 223 -6.68 28.69 -0.03
CA CYS A 223 -5.86 28.27 -1.16
C CYS A 223 -5.05 27.01 -0.84
N PHE A 224 -4.42 26.96 0.33
CA PHE A 224 -3.62 25.81 0.76
C PHE A 224 -4.48 24.57 1.00
N GLY A 225 -5.60 24.70 1.73
CA GLY A 225 -6.53 23.61 1.98
C GLY A 225 -7.16 23.07 0.69
N THR A 226 -7.51 23.97 -0.23
CA THR A 226 -8.04 23.57 -1.54
C THR A 226 -6.98 22.92 -2.41
N ALA A 227 -5.72 23.37 -2.36
CA ALA A 227 -4.62 22.72 -3.04
C ALA A 227 -4.40 21.30 -2.49
N ILE A 228 -4.35 21.11 -1.17
CA ILE A 228 -4.26 19.78 -0.55
C ILE A 228 -5.43 18.88 -1.00
N TYR A 229 -6.65 19.40 -0.97
CA TYR A 229 -7.83 18.66 -1.42
C TYR A 229 -7.76 18.29 -2.91
N ILE A 230 -7.31 19.22 -3.76
CA ILE A 230 -7.20 18.99 -5.19
C ILE A 230 -6.18 17.91 -5.47
N TYR A 231 -4.97 18.06 -4.92
CA TYR A 231 -3.82 17.20 -5.18
C TYR A 231 -3.77 15.93 -4.31
N SER A 232 -4.83 15.64 -3.55
CA SER A 232 -4.87 14.44 -2.70
C SER A 232 -4.75 13.17 -3.56
N PRO A 233 -3.84 12.25 -3.23
CA PRO A 233 -3.66 10.99 -3.95
C PRO A 233 -4.84 10.03 -3.82
N GLU A 234 -5.81 10.33 -2.94
CA GLU A 234 -6.98 9.48 -2.69
C GLU A 234 -8.06 9.56 -3.78
N LYS A 235 -8.01 10.58 -4.65
CA LYS A 235 -8.93 10.67 -5.78
C LYS A 235 -8.72 9.52 -6.75
N GLN A 236 -9.79 8.80 -7.05
CA GLN A 236 -9.75 7.62 -7.92
C GLN A 236 -9.25 7.99 -9.32
N LEU A 237 -7.99 7.65 -9.58
CA LEU A 237 -7.43 7.60 -10.91
C LEU A 237 -8.04 6.42 -11.67
N PRO A 238 -8.27 6.54 -12.99
CA PRO A 238 -8.74 5.43 -13.81
C PRO A 238 -7.58 4.47 -14.01
N LEU A 239 -7.49 3.48 -13.12
CA LEU A 239 -6.43 2.49 -13.08
C LEU A 239 -6.93 1.15 -13.60
N GLU A 240 -6.02 0.37 -14.21
CA GLU A 240 -6.32 -1.02 -14.55
C GLU A 240 -6.58 -1.82 -13.26
N LYS A 241 -7.57 -2.72 -13.29
CA LYS A 241 -7.87 -3.59 -12.15
C LYS A 241 -6.63 -4.38 -11.72
N GLY A 242 -6.36 -4.41 -10.43
CA GLY A 242 -5.19 -5.08 -9.85
C GLY A 242 -3.87 -4.30 -9.93
N SER A 243 -3.81 -3.14 -10.61
CA SER A 243 -2.61 -2.26 -10.60
C SER A 243 -2.45 -1.46 -9.32
N PHE A 244 -3.56 -1.23 -8.61
CA PHE A 244 -3.59 -0.52 -7.33
C PHE A 244 -4.45 -1.26 -6.33
N VAL A 245 -3.99 -1.28 -5.08
CA VAL A 245 -4.75 -1.76 -3.93
C VAL A 245 -4.69 -0.67 -2.88
N ARG A 246 -5.82 -0.31 -2.26
CA ARG A 246 -5.78 0.71 -1.20
C ARG A 246 -4.91 0.21 -0.04
N PRO A 247 -4.16 1.09 0.66
CA PRO A 247 -3.38 0.67 1.82
C PRO A 247 -4.20 -0.10 2.87
N SER A 248 -5.46 0.31 3.10
CA SER A 248 -6.39 -0.38 3.99
C SER A 248 -6.86 -1.77 3.52
N GLN A 249 -6.66 -2.08 2.24
CA GLN A 249 -7.00 -3.37 1.62
C GLN A 249 -5.78 -4.28 1.45
N VAL A 250 -4.55 -3.78 1.62
CA VAL A 250 -3.33 -4.60 1.54
C VAL A 250 -3.37 -5.81 2.48
N PRO A 251 -3.81 -5.69 3.75
CA PRO A 251 -3.94 -6.84 4.65
C PRO A 251 -4.95 -7.90 4.18
N LEU A 252 -5.88 -7.54 3.29
CA LEU A 252 -6.88 -8.47 2.74
C LEU A 252 -6.28 -9.42 1.71
N LEU A 253 -5.16 -9.07 1.07
CA LEU A 253 -4.58 -9.82 -0.04
C LEU A 253 -4.00 -11.17 0.37
N ASP A 254 -3.55 -11.26 1.61
CA ASP A 254 -3.04 -12.48 2.22
C ASP A 254 -3.87 -12.92 3.43
N ALA A 255 -5.13 -12.48 3.46
CA ALA A 255 -6.05 -12.90 4.49
C ALA A 255 -6.49 -14.35 4.31
N ILE A 256 -6.58 -15.05 5.43
CA ILE A 256 -7.06 -16.42 5.57
C ILE A 256 -8.17 -16.46 6.61
N ILE A 257 -8.91 -17.55 6.67
CA ILE A 257 -9.86 -17.76 7.77
C ILE A 257 -9.11 -18.46 8.92
N ARG A 258 -9.29 -17.97 10.15
CA ARG A 258 -8.76 -18.59 11.38
C ARG A 258 -9.80 -18.60 12.49
N TYR A 259 -9.61 -19.49 13.47
CA TYR A 259 -10.44 -19.48 14.67
C TYR A 259 -9.91 -18.42 15.65
N ASP A 260 -10.74 -17.44 15.97
CA ASP A 260 -10.44 -16.46 17.02
C ASP A 260 -10.90 -17.03 18.35
N VAL A 261 -9.94 -17.50 19.14
CA VAL A 261 -10.15 -18.09 20.46
C VAL A 261 -10.88 -17.13 21.40
N ASN A 262 -10.58 -15.83 21.32
CA ASN A 262 -11.20 -14.82 22.17
C ASN A 262 -12.65 -14.54 21.77
N ALA A 263 -12.91 -14.43 20.45
CA ALA A 263 -14.25 -14.22 19.92
C ALA A 263 -15.10 -15.51 19.86
N LYS A 264 -14.49 -16.68 20.09
CA LYS A 264 -15.07 -18.02 19.94
C LYS A 264 -15.73 -18.25 18.58
N ASN A 265 -15.21 -17.61 17.53
CA ASN A 265 -15.77 -17.67 16.19
C ASN A 265 -14.68 -17.55 15.13
N PHE A 266 -15.00 -17.93 13.90
CA PHE A 266 -14.12 -17.74 12.78
C PHE A 266 -14.10 -16.30 12.32
N ARG A 267 -12.91 -15.83 11.96
CA ARG A 267 -12.68 -14.48 11.48
C ARG A 267 -11.62 -14.50 10.39
N THR A 268 -11.64 -13.44 9.60
CA THR A 268 -10.66 -13.18 8.57
C THR A 268 -9.41 -12.60 9.24
N PHE A 269 -8.27 -13.27 9.04
CA PHE A 269 -6.98 -12.97 9.65
C PHE A 269 -5.95 -12.65 8.57
N SER A 270 -5.25 -11.53 8.70
CA SER A 270 -4.17 -11.17 7.77
C SER A 270 -2.85 -11.78 8.25
N ILE A 271 -2.21 -12.54 7.36
CA ILE A 271 -0.90 -13.13 7.66
C ILE A 271 0.16 -12.03 7.75
N SER A 272 0.11 -11.02 6.88
CA SER A 272 1.13 -9.97 6.80
C SER A 272 1.13 -9.04 8.02
N THR A 273 -0.05 -8.67 8.53
CA THR A 273 -0.15 -7.80 9.72
C THR A 273 -0.25 -8.58 11.03
N ASN A 274 -0.52 -9.89 10.98
CA ASN A 274 -0.78 -10.72 12.16
C ASN A 274 -1.99 -10.21 12.98
N GLU A 275 -3.01 -9.68 12.30
CA GLU A 275 -4.20 -9.08 12.91
C GLU A 275 -5.51 -9.62 12.32
N TRP A 276 -6.58 -9.54 13.12
CA TRP A 276 -7.95 -9.83 12.70
C TRP A 276 -8.51 -8.69 11.86
N VAL A 277 -8.82 -8.95 10.59
CA VAL A 277 -9.28 -7.92 9.65
C VAL A 277 -10.81 -7.79 9.63
N GLY A 278 -11.54 -8.86 9.94
CA GLY A 278 -12.99 -8.81 9.87
C GLY A 278 -13.71 -10.14 10.04
N PRO A 279 -15.03 -10.17 9.78
CA PRO A 279 -15.83 -11.40 9.77
C PRO A 279 -15.46 -12.35 8.60
N CYS A 280 -15.88 -13.61 8.67
CA CYS A 280 -15.56 -14.63 7.66
C CYS A 280 -16.03 -14.30 6.24
N ASN A 281 -17.19 -13.68 6.08
CA ASN A 281 -17.75 -13.34 4.78
C ASN A 281 -16.86 -12.36 3.99
N LEU A 282 -15.94 -11.65 4.65
CA LEU A 282 -14.96 -10.79 3.99
C LEU A 282 -14.00 -11.60 3.09
N ILE A 283 -13.81 -12.90 3.34
CA ILE A 283 -12.88 -13.75 2.59
C ILE A 283 -13.19 -13.80 1.09
N GLU A 284 -14.45 -13.71 0.68
CA GLU A 284 -14.82 -13.71 -0.74
C GLU A 284 -14.31 -12.43 -1.41
N THR A 285 -14.47 -11.29 -0.72
CA THR A 285 -13.92 -10.02 -1.19
C THR A 285 -12.38 -10.07 -1.23
N CYS A 286 -11.73 -10.63 -0.20
CA CYS A 286 -10.29 -10.84 -0.16
C CYS A 286 -9.79 -11.66 -1.36
N LYS A 287 -10.46 -12.78 -1.67
CA LYS A 287 -10.12 -13.67 -2.78
C LYS A 287 -10.26 -12.94 -4.11
N LEU A 288 -11.36 -12.23 -4.33
CA LEU A 288 -11.58 -11.46 -5.56
C LEU A 288 -10.50 -10.38 -5.74
N THR A 289 -10.19 -9.60 -4.70
CA THR A 289 -9.14 -8.58 -4.78
C THR A 289 -7.77 -9.20 -5.04
N ALA A 290 -7.42 -10.28 -4.34
CA ALA A 290 -6.16 -10.99 -4.56
C ALA A 290 -6.06 -11.60 -5.96
N GLU A 291 -7.15 -12.12 -6.52
CA GLU A 291 -7.22 -12.62 -7.89
C GLU A 291 -7.04 -11.51 -8.93
N GLU A 292 -7.68 -10.34 -8.75
CA GLU A 292 -7.47 -9.19 -9.62
C GLU A 292 -5.99 -8.78 -9.65
N VAL A 293 -5.33 -8.75 -8.49
CA VAL A 293 -3.89 -8.47 -8.38
C VAL A 293 -3.05 -9.55 -9.06
N ARG A 294 -3.31 -10.84 -8.80
CA ARG A 294 -2.60 -11.96 -9.43
C ARG A 294 -2.74 -11.94 -10.95
N ASN A 295 -3.96 -11.70 -11.45
CA ASN A 295 -4.25 -11.63 -12.88
C ASN A 295 -3.51 -10.46 -13.53
N TYR A 296 -3.47 -9.31 -12.86
CA TYR A 296 -2.72 -8.15 -13.33
C TYR A 296 -1.20 -8.44 -13.39
N GLN A 297 -0.63 -8.97 -12.30
CA GLN A 297 0.81 -9.27 -12.20
C GLN A 297 1.27 -10.41 -13.14
N SER A 298 0.36 -11.33 -13.48
CA SER A 298 0.64 -12.49 -14.36
C SER A 298 0.35 -12.24 -15.85
N SER A 299 -0.21 -11.07 -16.20
CA SER A 299 -0.55 -10.74 -17.58
C SER A 299 0.68 -10.80 -18.50
N ARG A 300 0.63 -11.69 -19.50
CA ARG A 300 1.77 -12.08 -20.36
C ARG A 300 2.19 -11.02 -21.39
N PHE A 301 1.44 -9.92 -21.53
CA PHE A 301 1.51 -9.10 -22.74
C PHE A 301 2.51 -7.93 -22.73
N SER A 302 3.20 -7.59 -21.64
CA SER A 302 4.38 -6.71 -21.66
C SER A 302 4.85 -6.36 -20.24
N ARG A 303 6.17 -6.44 -20.03
CA ARG A 303 6.92 -6.02 -18.81
C ARG A 303 6.40 -6.66 -17.50
N LYS A 304 7.26 -6.77 -16.48
CA LYS A 304 6.78 -7.15 -15.15
C LYS A 304 5.80 -6.07 -14.72
N ARG A 305 4.54 -6.44 -14.48
CA ARG A 305 3.52 -5.54 -13.97
C ARG A 305 3.57 -5.56 -12.45
N TYR A 306 3.57 -4.38 -11.86
CA TYR A 306 3.70 -4.20 -10.42
C TYR A 306 2.44 -3.56 -9.87
N THR A 307 2.01 -4.03 -8.71
CA THR A 307 0.86 -3.45 -8.01
C THR A 307 1.40 -2.54 -6.93
N PHE A 308 0.82 -1.35 -6.80
CA PHE A 308 1.20 -0.39 -5.77
C PHE A 308 0.06 -0.14 -4.79
N ASP A 309 0.40 0.28 -3.58
CA ASP A 309 -0.54 0.82 -2.60
C ASP A 309 -0.78 2.33 -2.75
N ASN A 310 -0.22 2.92 -3.81
CA ASN A 310 -0.34 4.32 -4.19
C ASN A 310 -0.81 4.44 -5.65
N GLN A 311 -1.91 5.16 -5.88
CA GLN A 311 -2.53 5.29 -7.20
C GLN A 311 -1.63 5.99 -8.22
N VAL A 312 -0.89 7.01 -7.79
CA VAL A 312 0.02 7.76 -8.65
C VAL A 312 1.17 6.87 -9.08
N LEU A 313 1.80 6.17 -8.13
CA LEU A 313 2.90 5.24 -8.44
C LEU A 313 2.42 4.09 -9.35
N ALA A 314 1.22 3.54 -9.11
CA ALA A 314 0.62 2.52 -9.96
C ALA A 314 0.54 3.00 -11.43
N LEU A 315 0.02 4.21 -11.66
CA LEU A 315 -0.07 4.76 -13.00
C LEU A 315 1.30 5.04 -13.61
N LEU A 316 2.21 5.67 -12.85
CA LEU A 316 3.53 6.04 -13.35
C LEU A 316 4.42 4.84 -13.65
N SER A 317 4.27 3.74 -12.91
CA SER A 317 5.00 2.50 -13.19
C SER A 317 4.70 1.89 -14.57
N SER A 318 3.55 2.25 -15.16
CA SER A 318 3.21 1.85 -16.53
C SER A 318 3.99 2.64 -17.59
N TRP A 319 4.50 3.83 -17.23
CA TRP A 319 5.24 4.73 -18.10
C TRP A 319 6.75 4.67 -17.84
N ASP A 320 7.16 4.45 -16.59
CA ASP A 320 8.56 4.48 -16.15
C ASP A 320 8.86 3.31 -15.20
N SER A 321 9.83 2.49 -15.59
CA SER A 321 10.19 1.29 -14.85
C SER A 321 10.98 1.58 -13.56
N ASN A 322 11.58 2.76 -13.43
CA ASN A 322 12.38 3.16 -12.26
C ASN A 322 11.53 3.48 -11.04
N VAL A 323 10.22 3.73 -11.22
CA VAL A 323 9.29 3.93 -10.09
C VAL A 323 9.31 2.72 -9.14
N VAL A 324 9.47 1.52 -9.69
CA VAL A 324 9.52 0.25 -8.94
C VAL A 324 10.76 0.18 -8.08
N THR A 325 11.91 0.62 -8.59
CA THR A 325 13.18 0.61 -7.84
C THR A 325 13.26 1.74 -6.83
N ALA A 326 12.63 2.88 -7.11
CA ALA A 326 12.58 4.03 -6.22
C ALA A 326 11.62 3.84 -5.02
N PHE A 327 10.53 3.08 -5.19
CA PHE A 327 9.51 2.87 -4.15
C PHE A 327 9.23 1.39 -3.86
N PRO A 328 10.24 0.62 -3.40
CA PRO A 328 10.06 -0.79 -3.11
C PRO A 328 9.06 -1.04 -1.97
N ASP A 329 8.95 -0.11 -1.02
CA ASP A 329 8.07 -0.23 0.15
C ASP A 329 6.59 -0.07 -0.21
N ASN A 330 6.29 0.56 -1.35
CA ASN A 330 4.93 0.73 -1.87
C ASN A 330 4.48 -0.43 -2.77
N LEU A 331 5.37 -1.40 -3.01
CA LEU A 331 5.05 -2.56 -3.84
C LEU A 331 4.21 -3.56 -3.06
N VAL A 332 3.11 -3.95 -3.68
CA VAL A 332 2.16 -4.90 -3.12
C VAL A 332 2.44 -6.28 -3.72
N THR A 333 2.95 -7.18 -2.90
CA THR A 333 3.16 -8.58 -3.27
C THR A 333 1.98 -9.44 -2.82
N VAL A 334 1.38 -10.17 -3.74
CA VAL A 334 0.32 -11.14 -3.43
C VAL A 334 0.89 -12.56 -3.43
N LYS A 335 0.63 -13.30 -2.36
CA LYS A 335 1.00 -14.72 -2.27
C LYS A 335 0.21 -15.54 -3.29
N GLY A 336 0.81 -16.62 -3.78
CA GLY A 336 0.15 -17.53 -4.71
C GLY A 336 -1.06 -18.19 -4.07
N GLU A 337 -2.09 -18.53 -4.86
CA GLU A 337 -3.29 -19.18 -4.33
C GLU A 337 -2.96 -20.50 -3.60
N LYS A 338 -2.09 -21.33 -4.20
CA LYS A 338 -1.63 -22.59 -3.61
C LYS A 338 -0.84 -22.39 -2.32
N GLU A 339 -0.09 -21.29 -2.23
CA GLU A 339 0.70 -20.94 -1.06
C GLU A 339 -0.23 -20.52 0.10
N LEU A 340 -1.17 -19.60 -0.14
CA LEU A 340 -2.16 -19.21 0.87
C LEU A 340 -3.00 -20.38 1.33
N GLN A 341 -3.42 -21.26 0.41
CA GLN A 341 -4.14 -22.48 0.75
C GLN A 341 -3.31 -23.41 1.63
N HIS A 342 -2.00 -23.51 1.38
CA HIS A 342 -1.12 -24.31 2.21
C HIS A 342 -0.98 -23.73 3.62
N ILE A 343 -0.84 -22.41 3.73
CA ILE A 343 -0.76 -21.68 5.00
C ILE A 343 -2.08 -21.81 5.78
N GLU A 344 -3.20 -21.64 5.10
CA GLU A 344 -4.53 -21.81 5.67
C GLU A 344 -4.74 -23.25 6.18
N ASP A 345 -4.35 -24.28 5.41
CA ASP A 345 -4.39 -25.70 5.84
C ASP A 345 -3.52 -25.94 7.10
N ILE A 346 -2.41 -25.20 7.29
CA ILE A 346 -1.55 -25.28 8.48
C ILE A 346 -2.23 -24.68 9.71
N PHE A 347 -2.70 -23.43 9.59
CA PHE A 347 -3.38 -22.74 10.70
C PHE A 347 -4.65 -23.46 11.09
N PHE A 348 -5.43 -23.91 10.11
CA PHE A 348 -6.62 -24.70 10.35
C PHE A 348 -6.35 -25.94 11.21
N ARG A 349 -5.28 -26.70 10.91
CA ARG A 349 -4.91 -27.87 11.73
C ARG A 349 -4.47 -27.50 13.13
N THR A 350 -3.74 -26.40 13.25
CA THR A 350 -3.25 -25.87 14.53
C THR A 350 -4.43 -25.50 15.42
N ASP A 351 -5.36 -24.69 14.91
CA ASP A 351 -6.55 -24.23 15.61
C ASP A 351 -7.48 -25.41 15.95
N LEU A 352 -7.68 -26.37 15.03
CA LEU A 352 -8.53 -27.55 15.28
C LEU A 352 -7.93 -28.52 16.30
N VAL A 353 -6.60 -28.63 16.39
CA VAL A 353 -5.94 -29.41 17.46
C VAL A 353 -6.24 -28.80 18.83
N VAL A 354 -6.14 -27.48 18.96
CA VAL A 354 -6.48 -26.76 20.19
C VAL A 354 -7.93 -27.02 20.57
N ASP A 355 -8.85 -26.85 19.63
CA ASP A 355 -10.28 -27.09 19.88
C ASP A 355 -10.57 -28.52 20.38
N PHE A 356 -9.97 -29.56 19.79
CA PHE A 356 -10.12 -30.93 20.28
C PHE A 356 -9.51 -31.19 21.66
N ILE A 357 -8.44 -30.49 22.02
CA ILE A 357 -7.87 -30.57 23.38
C ILE A 357 -8.84 -29.91 24.36
N MET A 358 -9.41 -28.76 24.00
CA MET A 358 -10.31 -27.99 24.85
C MET A 358 -11.68 -28.64 25.04
N GLU A 359 -12.20 -29.28 23.99
CA GLU A 359 -13.43 -30.08 24.05
C GLU A 359 -13.27 -31.27 25.00
N ARG A 360 -12.16 -32.01 24.86
CA ARG A 360 -11.87 -33.09 25.80
C ARG A 360 -11.76 -32.53 27.21
N ASN A 361 -11.11 -31.38 27.44
CA ASN A 361 -11.04 -30.77 28.76
C ASN A 361 -12.36 -30.18 29.31
N GLY A 362 -13.47 -30.27 28.58
CA GLY A 362 -14.79 -29.81 29.02
C GLY A 362 -14.91 -28.29 29.11
N THR A 363 -13.94 -27.57 28.54
CA THR A 363 -13.75 -26.13 28.73
C THR A 363 -14.30 -25.27 27.59
N ASN A 364 -14.53 -25.84 26.40
CA ASN A 364 -15.24 -25.22 25.28
C ASN A 364 -15.74 -26.33 24.34
N HIS A 365 -16.95 -26.19 23.79
CA HIS A 365 -17.50 -27.17 22.85
C HIS A 365 -17.96 -26.43 21.59
N ILE A 366 -17.22 -26.58 20.48
CA ILE A 366 -17.77 -26.35 19.15
C ILE A 366 -18.44 -27.66 18.72
N PRO A 367 -19.76 -27.68 18.43
CA PRO A 367 -20.43 -28.87 17.92
C PRO A 367 -19.76 -29.41 16.65
N PHE A 368 -19.74 -30.73 16.46
CA PHE A 368 -19.14 -31.38 15.29
C PHE A 368 -19.73 -30.90 13.95
N ASN A 369 -21.03 -30.62 13.90
CA ASN A 369 -21.68 -30.10 12.70
C ASN A 369 -21.13 -28.72 12.36
N ASP A 370 -20.93 -27.86 13.36
CA ASP A 370 -20.30 -26.56 13.18
C ASP A 370 -18.86 -26.73 12.69
N ARG A 371 -18.09 -27.72 13.17
CA ARG A 371 -16.75 -28.05 12.64
C ARG A 371 -16.73 -28.49 11.19
N ALA A 372 -17.72 -29.26 10.77
CA ALA A 372 -17.85 -29.72 9.39
C ALA A 372 -18.30 -28.58 8.47
N ASP A 373 -19.22 -27.73 8.92
CA ASP A 373 -19.67 -26.54 8.20
C ASP A 373 -18.58 -25.48 8.13
N MET A 374 -17.80 -25.31 9.21
CA MET A 374 -16.56 -24.55 9.25
C MET A 374 -15.69 -24.96 8.08
N LEU A 375 -15.34 -26.25 7.99
CA LEU A 375 -14.52 -26.83 6.93
C LEU A 375 -15.07 -26.74 5.50
N LEU A 376 -16.41 -26.70 5.34
CA LEU A 376 -17.04 -26.51 4.03
C LEU A 376 -16.98 -25.05 3.56
N GLN A 377 -16.92 -24.08 4.47
CA GLN A 377 -16.72 -22.66 4.14
C GLN A 377 -15.28 -22.31 3.72
N TYR A 378 -14.27 -23.15 4.05
CA TYR A 378 -12.84 -22.96 3.73
C TYR A 378 -12.44 -23.07 2.24
N GLY A 379 -13.35 -22.78 1.29
CA GLY A 379 -12.93 -22.42 -0.06
C GLY A 379 -12.37 -23.53 -0.94
N ARG A 380 -12.62 -24.81 -0.63
CA ARG A 380 -12.53 -25.90 -1.60
C ARG A 380 -13.78 -26.75 -1.54
N SER A 381 -14.19 -27.26 -2.70
CA SER A 381 -15.12 -28.38 -2.80
C SER A 381 -14.44 -29.68 -2.32
N ILE A 382 -14.14 -29.75 -1.03
CA ILE A 382 -13.68 -30.99 -0.40
C ILE A 382 -14.89 -31.90 -0.26
N SER A 383 -14.80 -33.12 -0.78
CA SER A 383 -15.87 -34.09 -0.59
C SER A 383 -16.06 -34.37 0.90
N LYS A 384 -17.32 -34.51 1.36
CA LYS A 384 -17.67 -34.82 2.76
C LYS A 384 -16.85 -36.00 3.32
N LYS A 385 -16.52 -36.99 2.49
CA LYS A 385 -15.66 -38.13 2.86
C LYS A 385 -14.22 -37.72 3.17
N LYS A 386 -13.56 -36.93 2.31
CA LYS A 386 -12.20 -36.44 2.56
C LYS A 386 -12.16 -35.52 3.77
N LEU A 387 -13.21 -34.74 3.93
CA LEU A 387 -13.40 -33.86 5.08
C LEU A 387 -13.45 -34.66 6.39
N ALA A 388 -14.34 -35.64 6.49
CA ALA A 388 -14.44 -36.51 7.67
C ALA A 388 -13.11 -37.23 7.98
N GLN A 389 -12.37 -37.66 6.95
CA GLN A 389 -11.04 -38.25 7.13
C GLN A 389 -10.03 -37.24 7.70
N ARG A 390 -10.05 -35.99 7.25
CA ARG A 390 -9.19 -34.92 7.78
C ARG A 390 -9.50 -34.65 9.26
N ILE A 391 -10.78 -34.47 9.61
CA ILE A 391 -11.21 -34.24 10.99
C ILE A 391 -10.73 -35.35 11.92
N LYS A 392 -10.98 -36.61 11.53
CA LYS A 392 -10.55 -37.78 12.31
C LYS A 392 -9.02 -37.90 12.44
N ALA A 393 -8.28 -37.49 11.41
CA ALA A 393 -6.83 -37.47 11.48
C ALA A 393 -6.32 -36.38 12.43
N THR A 394 -6.96 -35.20 12.44
CA THR A 394 -6.63 -34.10 13.36
C THR A 394 -6.99 -34.44 14.80
N GLU A 395 -8.15 -35.07 15.04
CA GLU A 395 -8.54 -35.60 16.34
C GLU A 395 -7.49 -36.56 16.92
N ALA A 396 -7.06 -37.55 16.12
CA ALA A 396 -5.99 -38.45 16.55
C ALA A 396 -4.67 -37.71 16.79
N THR A 397 -4.40 -36.64 16.03
CA THR A 397 -3.20 -35.82 16.20
C THR A 397 -3.27 -35.01 17.50
N SER A 398 -4.44 -34.49 17.86
CA SER A 398 -4.62 -33.70 19.08
C SER A 398 -4.39 -34.52 20.35
N THR A 399 -4.71 -35.81 20.36
CA THR A 399 -4.32 -36.73 21.46
C THR A 399 -2.80 -36.83 21.61
N GLY A 400 -2.08 -36.95 20.48
CA GLY A 400 -0.62 -37.00 20.49
C GLY A 400 0.01 -35.67 20.93
N VAL A 401 -0.58 -34.54 20.54
CA VAL A 401 -0.13 -33.20 20.94
C VAL A 401 -0.39 -32.95 22.43
N GLU A 402 -1.55 -33.35 22.94
CA GLU A 402 -1.85 -33.23 24.37
C GLU A 402 -0.89 -34.08 25.21
N LEU A 403 -0.67 -35.35 24.83
CA LEU A 403 0.30 -36.22 25.50
C LEU A 403 1.72 -35.64 25.47
N LEU A 404 2.10 -35.04 24.34
CA LEU A 404 3.40 -34.36 24.18
C LEU A 404 3.55 -33.21 25.17
N PHE A 405 2.55 -32.33 25.30
CA PHE A 405 2.60 -31.23 26.26
C PHE A 405 2.55 -31.69 27.72
N ILE A 406 1.74 -32.70 28.03
CA ILE A 406 1.74 -33.33 29.37
C ILE A 406 3.14 -33.85 29.70
N LEU A 407 3.76 -34.63 28.82
CA LEU A 407 5.09 -35.19 29.07
C LEU A 407 6.18 -34.13 29.23
N ARG A 408 6.09 -33.02 28.49
CA ARG A 408 7.01 -31.89 28.66
C ARG A 408 6.85 -31.25 30.04
N ASP A 409 5.62 -30.96 30.45
CA ASP A 409 5.33 -30.41 31.79
C ASP A 409 5.80 -31.34 32.92
N TYR A 410 5.58 -32.66 32.77
CA TYR A 410 6.08 -33.66 33.72
C TYR A 410 7.61 -33.75 33.77
N CYS A 411 8.30 -33.64 32.63
CA CYS A 411 9.77 -33.63 32.59
C CYS A 411 10.35 -32.39 33.27
N GLU A 412 9.71 -31.24 33.11
CA GLU A 412 10.14 -29.98 33.71
C GLU A 412 9.85 -29.95 35.22
N ASN A 413 8.71 -30.47 35.66
CA ASN A 413 8.26 -30.38 37.05
C ASN A 413 8.56 -31.63 37.92
N LYS A 414 8.64 -32.84 37.35
CA LYS A 414 8.75 -34.13 38.08
C LYS A 414 9.59 -35.19 37.34
N PRO A 415 10.89 -34.97 37.10
CA PRO A 415 11.73 -35.83 36.25
C PRO A 415 11.96 -37.27 36.76
N LEU A 416 11.74 -37.55 38.04
CA LEU A 416 12.05 -38.86 38.65
C LEU A 416 11.01 -39.96 38.37
N LEU A 417 9.77 -39.63 38.03
CA LEU A 417 8.67 -40.60 37.87
C LEU A 417 8.63 -41.27 36.49
N LEU A 418 9.22 -40.67 35.46
CA LEU A 418 9.14 -41.16 34.08
C LEU A 418 10.08 -42.35 33.78
N LYS A 419 11.08 -42.61 34.62
CA LYS A 419 12.10 -43.64 34.36
C LYS A 419 11.62 -45.09 34.56
N GLN A 420 10.40 -45.32 35.05
CA GLN A 420 9.94 -46.66 35.45
C GLN A 420 8.99 -47.36 34.48
N ASN A 421 8.63 -46.76 33.33
CA ASN A 421 7.61 -47.34 32.47
C ASN A 421 8.01 -47.35 30.98
N ASP A 422 8.45 -48.50 30.47
CA ASP A 422 8.92 -48.70 29.09
C ASP A 422 7.84 -48.46 28.01
N ASN A 423 6.57 -48.36 28.41
CA ASN A 423 5.43 -48.15 27.51
C ASN A 423 5.11 -46.67 27.23
N ILE A 424 5.87 -45.73 27.78
CA ILE A 424 5.67 -44.29 27.55
C ILE A 424 6.49 -43.84 26.34
N PRO A 425 5.85 -43.27 25.29
CA PRO A 425 6.59 -42.77 24.13
C PRO A 425 7.49 -41.59 24.52
N SER A 426 8.70 -41.52 23.96
CA SER A 426 9.58 -40.37 24.17
C SER A 426 9.02 -39.09 23.52
N ILE A 427 9.39 -37.93 24.07
CA ILE A 427 9.01 -36.60 23.54
C ILE A 427 9.42 -36.47 22.06
N ASP A 428 10.65 -36.83 21.72
CA ASP A 428 11.15 -36.81 20.33
C ASP A 428 10.33 -37.71 19.39
N PHE A 429 9.88 -38.86 19.88
CA PHE A 429 9.05 -39.77 19.09
C PHE A 429 7.65 -39.18 18.86
N LEU A 430 7.02 -38.63 19.90
CA LEU A 430 5.71 -37.98 19.78
C LEU A 430 5.78 -36.77 18.86
N GLU A 431 6.80 -35.91 18.99
CA GLU A 431 6.94 -34.75 18.12
C GLU A 431 7.11 -35.18 16.65
N LYS A 432 7.98 -36.16 16.36
CA LYS A 432 8.11 -36.73 15.01
C LYS A 432 6.80 -37.34 14.51
N TRP A 433 6.05 -38.02 15.37
CA TRP A 433 4.77 -38.62 15.03
C TRP A 433 3.71 -37.57 14.70
N VAL A 434 3.62 -36.50 15.51
CA VAL A 434 2.70 -35.37 15.31
C VAL A 434 3.03 -34.66 14.01
N ARG A 435 4.29 -34.28 13.78
CA ARG A 435 4.71 -33.58 12.55
C ARG A 435 4.54 -34.45 11.30
N LYS A 436 4.65 -35.77 11.41
CA LYS A 436 4.36 -36.71 10.31
C LYS A 436 2.86 -36.76 9.98
N ARG A 437 1.97 -36.60 10.95
CA ARG A 437 0.51 -36.64 10.76
C ARG A 437 -0.11 -35.30 10.40
N ALA A 438 0.41 -34.22 10.97
CA ALA A 438 0.05 -32.86 10.63
C ALA A 438 1.31 -32.10 10.17
N PRO A 439 1.77 -32.32 8.91
CA PRO A 439 2.86 -31.53 8.36
C PRO A 439 2.58 -30.03 8.47
N GLY A 440 3.58 -29.29 8.96
CA GLY A 440 3.52 -27.82 9.10
C GLY A 440 2.84 -27.31 10.36
N ILE A 441 2.29 -28.16 11.24
CA ILE A 441 1.66 -27.72 12.49
C ILE A 441 2.60 -26.87 13.34
N ILE A 442 2.09 -25.75 13.87
CA ILE A 442 2.84 -24.80 14.70
C ILE A 442 2.65 -25.21 16.16
N LEU A 443 3.58 -26.00 16.71
CA LEU A 443 3.41 -26.57 18.04
C LEU A 443 3.78 -25.58 19.13
N TYR A 444 4.92 -24.90 18.98
CA TYR A 444 5.54 -24.16 20.06
C TYR A 444 5.63 -22.66 19.78
N LYS A 445 5.77 -21.84 20.83
CA LYS A 445 6.04 -20.39 20.71
C LYS A 445 7.24 -20.07 19.83
N LYS A 446 8.30 -20.87 19.93
CA LYS A 446 9.49 -20.74 19.08
C LYS A 446 9.20 -21.00 17.59
N ASP A 447 8.15 -21.76 17.28
CA ASP A 447 7.75 -22.07 15.90
C ASP A 447 6.97 -20.91 15.27
N GLU A 448 6.43 -19.97 16.07
CA GLU A 448 5.64 -18.80 15.61
C GLU A 448 6.47 -17.79 14.80
N SER A 449 7.80 -17.93 14.80
CA SER A 449 8.74 -17.09 14.05
C SER A 449 9.58 -17.88 13.05
N PHE A 450 9.40 -19.21 12.93
CA PHE A 450 10.43 -20.06 12.31
C PHE A 450 10.29 -20.27 10.79
N SER A 451 11.38 -19.85 10.12
CA SER A 451 11.96 -20.16 8.80
C SER A 451 11.12 -20.09 7.51
N GLY A 452 11.51 -19.15 6.63
CA GLY A 452 11.28 -19.18 5.17
C GLY A 452 9.92 -18.66 4.69
N LEU A 453 8.83 -19.00 5.38
CA LEU A 453 7.46 -18.66 4.98
C LEU A 453 6.83 -17.47 5.74
N ARG A 454 7.56 -16.84 6.68
CA ARG A 454 7.04 -15.80 7.61
C ARG A 454 5.62 -16.16 8.11
N LEU A 455 5.47 -17.38 8.63
CA LEU A 455 4.23 -17.81 9.27
C LEU A 455 4.17 -17.16 10.65
N THR A 456 3.55 -15.99 10.76
CA THR A 456 3.25 -15.34 12.04
C THR A 456 1.85 -15.76 12.50
N GLY A 457 1.76 -16.29 13.72
CA GLY A 457 0.48 -16.62 14.35
C GLY A 457 0.64 -17.56 15.55
N GLU A 458 -0.38 -17.57 16.41
CA GLU A 458 -0.35 -18.34 17.67
C GLU A 458 -0.21 -19.85 17.44
N SER A 459 0.81 -20.43 18.07
CA SER A 459 1.05 -21.88 18.17
C SER A 459 0.02 -22.59 19.03
N VAL A 460 -0.02 -23.92 18.97
CA VAL A 460 -0.86 -24.71 19.90
C VAL A 460 -0.54 -24.37 21.36
N GLU A 461 0.73 -24.26 21.72
CA GLU A 461 1.19 -23.87 23.05
C GLU A 461 0.63 -22.50 23.48
N SER A 462 0.79 -21.46 22.67
CA SER A 462 0.26 -20.13 22.98
C SER A 462 -1.25 -20.09 23.12
N GLN A 463 -1.97 -20.77 22.23
CA GLN A 463 -3.44 -20.83 22.30
C GLN A 463 -3.91 -21.56 23.56
N LEU A 464 -3.26 -22.67 23.94
CA LEU A 464 -3.58 -23.40 25.17
C LEU A 464 -3.27 -22.56 26.42
N ASP A 465 -2.17 -21.83 26.43
CA ASP A 465 -1.81 -20.91 27.52
C ASP A 465 -2.85 -19.79 27.68
N LEU A 466 -3.25 -19.16 26.57
CA LEU A 466 -4.30 -18.13 26.55
C LEU A 466 -5.64 -18.66 27.09
N LEU A 467 -5.93 -19.93 26.81
CA LEU A 467 -7.11 -20.64 27.28
C LEU A 467 -6.99 -21.17 28.71
N MET A 468 -5.87 -20.91 29.39
CA MET A 468 -5.57 -21.42 30.73
C MET A 468 -5.73 -22.95 30.81
N TRP A 469 -5.33 -23.64 29.74
CA TRP A 469 -5.38 -25.09 29.68
C TRP A 469 -4.61 -25.71 30.85
N LYS A 470 -5.23 -26.69 31.50
CA LYS A 470 -4.60 -27.49 32.55
C LYS A 470 -4.52 -28.92 32.04
N SER A 471 -3.34 -29.53 32.21
CA SER A 471 -3.12 -30.92 31.82
C SER A 471 -4.15 -31.85 32.45
N ARG A 472 -4.77 -32.69 31.63
CA ARG A 472 -5.63 -33.81 32.07
C ARG A 472 -4.83 -34.89 32.81
N ASN A 473 -5.54 -35.88 33.35
CA ASN A 473 -4.90 -37.07 33.92
C ASN A 473 -4.06 -37.76 32.81
N PHE A 474 -2.75 -37.87 33.04
CA PHE A 474 -1.79 -38.49 32.12
C PHE A 474 -2.26 -39.88 31.66
N GLU A 475 -2.79 -40.68 32.59
CA GLU A 475 -3.25 -42.05 32.32
C GLU A 475 -4.36 -42.08 31.26
N GLU A 476 -5.33 -41.17 31.35
CA GLU A 476 -6.46 -41.13 30.42
C GLU A 476 -6.01 -40.79 28.99
N VAL A 477 -5.12 -39.80 28.85
CA VAL A 477 -4.59 -39.37 27.55
C VAL A 477 -3.65 -40.42 26.97
N HIS A 478 -2.82 -41.05 27.80
CA HIS A 478 -1.94 -42.16 27.40
C HIS A 478 -2.74 -43.38 26.93
N ASP A 479 -3.76 -43.82 27.68
CA ASP A 479 -4.64 -44.92 27.30
C ASP A 479 -5.38 -44.64 25.99
N HIS A 480 -5.83 -43.40 25.79
CA HIS A 480 -6.43 -42.98 24.53
C HIS A 480 -5.41 -43.09 23.38
N TRP A 481 -4.19 -42.59 23.57
CA TRP A 481 -3.12 -42.66 22.57
C TRP A 481 -2.74 -44.11 22.22
N VAL A 482 -2.63 -44.99 23.23
CA VAL A 482 -2.35 -46.43 23.04
C VAL A 482 -3.47 -47.08 22.21
N ARG A 483 -4.74 -46.81 22.53
CA ARG A 483 -5.89 -47.31 21.75
C ARG A 483 -5.83 -46.84 20.29
N LEU A 484 -5.51 -45.58 20.03
CA LEU A 484 -5.40 -45.03 18.67
C LEU A 484 -4.27 -45.70 17.87
N ASN A 485 -3.13 -45.98 18.50
CA ASN A 485 -2.01 -46.65 17.85
C ASN A 485 -2.28 -48.15 17.62
N ASN A 486 -2.90 -48.83 18.59
CA ASN A 486 -3.28 -50.24 18.45
C ASN A 486 -4.31 -50.43 17.34
N ALA A 487 -5.35 -49.60 17.28
CA ALA A 487 -6.35 -49.63 16.21
C ALA A 487 -5.73 -49.41 14.82
N LYS A 488 -4.65 -48.61 14.72
CA LYS A 488 -3.93 -48.42 13.47
C LYS A 488 -3.10 -49.65 13.10
N LYS A 489 -2.43 -50.26 14.08
CA LYS A 489 -1.65 -51.49 13.90
C LYS A 489 -2.54 -52.63 13.45
N GLU A 490 -3.69 -52.81 14.10
CA GLU A 490 -4.70 -53.80 13.73
C GLU A 490 -5.25 -53.59 12.32
N ARG A 491 -5.58 -52.35 11.92
CA ARG A 491 -5.99 -52.06 10.53
C ARG A 491 -4.89 -52.36 9.53
N HIS A 492 -3.63 -52.07 9.86
CA HIS A 492 -2.50 -52.38 8.98
C HIS A 492 -2.33 -53.89 8.81
N ILE A 493 -2.40 -54.65 9.91
CA ILE A 493 -2.37 -56.12 9.90
C ILE A 493 -3.54 -56.66 9.07
N ALA A 494 -4.76 -56.14 9.26
CA ALA A 494 -5.93 -56.55 8.49
C ALA A 494 -5.80 -56.26 6.99
N HIS A 495 -5.25 -55.09 6.62
CA HIS A 495 -4.97 -54.75 5.22
C HIS A 495 -3.90 -55.65 4.60
N VAL A 496 -2.81 -55.93 5.32
CA VAL A 496 -1.74 -56.83 4.87
C VAL A 496 -2.31 -58.25 4.72
N ALA A 497 -3.11 -58.71 5.67
CA ALA A 497 -3.80 -60.00 5.59
C ALA A 497 -4.75 -60.05 4.39
N ALA A 498 -5.54 -59.01 4.14
CA ALA A 498 -6.44 -58.95 2.99
C ALA A 498 -5.68 -58.97 1.64
N ILE A 499 -4.57 -58.23 1.53
CA ILE A 499 -3.71 -58.25 0.34
C ILE A 499 -3.08 -59.63 0.17
N ALA A 500 -2.53 -60.22 1.24
CA ALA A 500 -1.95 -61.56 1.21
C ALA A 500 -2.98 -62.62 0.79
N SER A 501 -4.19 -62.59 1.36
CA SER A 501 -5.30 -63.46 0.98
C SER A 501 -5.73 -63.27 -0.47
N GLY A 502 -5.75 -62.02 -0.98
CA GLY A 502 -6.06 -61.74 -2.38
C GLY A 502 -4.99 -62.26 -3.34
N VAL A 503 -3.71 -62.15 -2.97
CA VAL A 503 -2.59 -62.73 -3.74
C VAL A 503 -2.66 -64.25 -3.74
N LEU A 504 -2.89 -64.87 -2.57
CA LEU A 504 -3.03 -66.32 -2.43
C LEU A 504 -4.24 -66.86 -3.22
N ALA A 505 -5.38 -66.19 -3.17
CA ALA A 505 -6.56 -66.54 -3.96
C ALA A 505 -6.29 -66.42 -5.47
N SER A 506 -5.56 -65.39 -5.90
CA SER A 506 -5.19 -65.21 -7.31
C SER A 506 -4.22 -66.30 -7.78
N LEU A 507 -3.24 -66.67 -6.95
CA LEU A 507 -2.33 -67.79 -7.22
C LEU A 507 -3.08 -69.13 -7.30
N ALA A 508 -4.01 -69.38 -6.37
CA ALA A 508 -4.85 -70.57 -6.36
C ALA A 508 -5.70 -70.68 -7.63
N ALA A 509 -6.29 -69.58 -8.08
CA ALA A 509 -7.05 -69.51 -9.33
C ALA A 509 -6.16 -69.80 -10.56
N ILE A 510 -4.93 -69.28 -10.60
CA ILE A 510 -3.97 -69.56 -11.69
C ILE A 510 -3.57 -71.05 -11.71
N THR A 511 -3.36 -71.67 -10.55
CA THR A 511 -3.05 -73.11 -10.48
C THR A 511 -4.23 -73.98 -10.89
N PHE A 512 -5.46 -73.61 -10.50
CA PHE A 512 -6.68 -74.34 -10.89
C PHE A 512 -6.93 -74.26 -12.40
N ASN A 513 -6.63 -73.11 -13.02
CA ASN A 513 -6.81 -72.91 -14.46
C ASN A 513 -5.72 -73.57 -15.32
N LYS A 514 -4.64 -74.09 -14.71
CA LYS A 514 -3.63 -74.94 -15.38
C LYS A 514 -3.92 -76.44 -15.25
N SER A 515 -4.80 -76.83 -14.33
CA SER A 515 -5.22 -78.23 -14.11
C SER A 515 -6.49 -78.62 -14.86
N ILE A 516 -7.14 -77.65 -15.51
CA ILE A 516 -8.17 -77.84 -16.54
C ILE A 516 -7.47 -77.66 -17.88
#